data_AF-A0A6G2JCH1-F1
#
_entry.id   AF-A0A6G2JCH1-F1
#
_cell.length_a   1.000
_cell.length_b   1.000
_cell.length_c   1.000
_cell.angle_alpha   90.00
_cell.angle_beta   90.00
_cell.angle_gamma   90.00
#
_symmetry.space_group_name_H-M   'P 1'
#
loop_
_entity.id
_entity.type
_entity.pdbx_description
1 polymer ?
#
loop_
_entity_poly.entity_id
_entity_poly.type
_entity_poly.pdbx_seq_one_letter_code
_entity_poly.pdbx_strand_id
1 'polypeptide(L)'
;MIFTLTAGSGDAQALAGGWLVRAAGHGEWRTVADRELDESGWQTTSTPGRWWLDAGLADESAVLYRRRFELPPEPAAELDSADRTADRDGRWWLVASGLCELGHLWLDGTYLGDLRGRHAEHAFEVSHLLRGRSEHLTAVEASRGTVRLPQSEDARVNIQRTGPARIERVRAQVIEASPDRAVLRIAATVDSAGTHRSEITTTVLPADHPDAGWSQDATRQVASVGDGLALSEPVLARGRNELEWLVALEQPTLWWPAGSGDQALYCIDIDVAIDGRSSHAVRLPTGIRTVSVRRGRLAVNGETHRDGLDALRVVEHELSHPGFYESANSDGRLLCQQVTLDPSVFTGAERGLRALAAQAAAAAADHAGHHPSVAAWQQVPPLGRRQWPRAMGRWAYRTMASAMHAADPTRPMLPPDRR
;
A
#
# COMPACT_ATOMS: atom_id res chain seq x y z
N MET A 1 -6.98 -15.98 5.44
CA MET A 1 -7.37 -15.43 4.13
C MET A 1 -6.30 -14.41 3.73
N ILE A 2 -6.08 -14.20 2.44
CA ILE A 2 -5.15 -13.14 1.97
C ILE A 2 -5.92 -11.82 1.95
N PHE A 3 -5.37 -10.79 2.58
CA PHE A 3 -5.98 -9.47 2.78
C PHE A 3 -5.01 -8.39 2.32
N THR A 4 -4.70 -8.41 1.02
CA THR A 4 -4.13 -7.24 0.34
C THR A 4 -5.08 -6.04 0.54
N LEU A 5 -4.51 -4.82 0.51
CA LEU A 5 -5.29 -3.61 0.24
C LEU A 5 -6.09 -3.85 -1.05
N THR A 6 -7.37 -4.13 -0.88
CA THR A 6 -8.30 -4.39 -1.96
C THR A 6 -9.13 -3.13 -2.12
N ALA A 7 -9.34 -2.72 -3.37
CA ALA A 7 -10.35 -1.75 -3.69
C ALA A 7 -11.70 -2.49 -3.78
N GLY A 8 -12.65 -2.11 -2.93
CA GLY A 8 -14.03 -2.53 -3.03
C GLY A 8 -14.78 -1.62 -4.00
N SER A 9 -15.87 -2.15 -4.56
CA SER A 9 -16.85 -1.49 -5.45
C SER A 9 -16.38 -0.92 -6.81
N GLY A 10 -15.08 -0.84 -7.09
CA GLY A 10 -14.59 -0.48 -8.43
C GLY A 10 -14.64 -1.63 -9.43
N ASP A 11 -15.05 -1.37 -10.69
CA ASP A 11 -14.83 -2.29 -11.81
C ASP A 11 -13.31 -2.43 -12.03
N ALA A 12 -12.73 -3.49 -11.47
CA ALA A 12 -11.30 -3.76 -11.49
C ALA A 12 -10.99 -4.97 -12.40
N GLN A 13 -10.40 -4.71 -13.56
CA GLN A 13 -9.91 -5.75 -14.45
C GLN A 13 -8.43 -5.99 -14.19
N ALA A 14 -8.12 -7.15 -13.63
CA ALA A 14 -6.73 -7.57 -13.43
C ALA A 14 -6.04 -7.80 -14.78
N LEU A 15 -4.98 -7.05 -15.06
CA LEU A 15 -4.21 -7.21 -16.29
C LEU A 15 -3.17 -8.33 -16.11
N ALA A 16 -3.64 -9.57 -15.91
CA ALA A 16 -2.79 -10.71 -15.56
C ALA A 16 -2.15 -11.46 -16.76
N GLY A 17 -2.95 -12.03 -17.67
CA GLY A 17 -2.46 -12.88 -18.77
C GLY A 17 -2.35 -12.15 -20.12
N GLY A 18 -1.51 -12.63 -21.05
CA GLY A 18 -1.34 -12.01 -22.37
C GLY A 18 -0.32 -10.88 -22.41
N TRP A 19 0.72 -10.95 -21.56
CA TRP A 19 1.87 -10.06 -21.65
C TRP A 19 2.90 -10.61 -22.63
N LEU A 20 3.61 -9.69 -23.26
CA LEU A 20 4.85 -9.92 -23.96
C LEU A 20 5.99 -9.34 -23.12
N VAL A 21 7.14 -10.02 -23.07
CA VAL A 21 8.36 -9.54 -22.40
C VAL A 21 9.58 -9.74 -23.30
N ARG A 22 10.62 -8.92 -23.10
CA ARG A 22 11.98 -9.15 -23.60
C ARG A 22 13.03 -8.38 -22.77
N ALA A 23 14.31 -8.67 -22.99
CA ALA A 23 15.42 -7.88 -22.46
C ALA A 23 15.34 -6.42 -22.94
N ALA A 24 15.69 -5.45 -22.08
CA ALA A 24 15.68 -4.04 -22.44
C ALA A 24 16.98 -3.61 -23.12
N GLY A 25 16.92 -3.22 -24.40
CA GLY A 25 18.03 -2.58 -25.09
C GLY A 25 18.22 -1.12 -24.67
N HIS A 26 19.43 -0.60 -24.85
CA HIS A 26 19.78 0.77 -24.45
C HIS A 26 18.90 1.82 -25.14
N GLY A 27 18.01 2.45 -24.38
CA GLY A 27 17.16 3.56 -24.84
C GLY A 27 15.86 3.15 -25.53
N GLU A 28 15.56 1.85 -25.61
CA GLU A 28 14.34 1.30 -26.22
C GLU A 28 13.06 1.63 -25.43
N TRP A 29 13.19 2.04 -24.17
CA TRP A 29 12.09 2.60 -23.38
C TRP A 29 11.38 3.78 -24.05
N ARG A 30 12.06 4.48 -24.98
CA ARG A 30 11.45 5.56 -25.77
C ARG A 30 10.42 5.08 -26.79
N THR A 31 10.49 3.82 -27.20
CA THR A 31 9.64 3.23 -28.25
C THR A 31 8.79 2.06 -27.75
N VAL A 32 8.98 1.60 -26.50
CA VAL A 32 8.24 0.45 -25.94
C VAL A 32 6.70 0.61 -25.97
N ALA A 33 6.22 1.86 -25.87
CA ALA A 33 4.81 2.21 -25.88
C ALA A 33 4.23 2.50 -27.28
N ASP A 34 5.06 2.43 -28.33
CA ASP A 34 4.60 2.52 -29.73
C ASP A 34 3.68 1.33 -30.05
N ARG A 35 2.59 1.57 -30.77
CA ARG A 35 1.64 0.53 -31.17
C ARG A 35 2.13 -0.29 -32.36
N GLU A 36 2.99 0.29 -33.21
CA GLU A 36 3.54 -0.33 -34.43
C GLU A 36 4.87 -1.05 -34.20
N LEU A 37 5.48 -0.93 -33.00
CA LEU A 37 6.73 -1.62 -32.67
C LEU A 37 6.59 -3.14 -32.82
N ASP A 38 7.49 -3.74 -33.61
CA ASP A 38 7.51 -5.17 -33.91
C ASP A 38 7.61 -6.04 -32.65
N GLU A 39 6.79 -7.09 -32.65
CA GLU A 39 6.61 -8.06 -31.57
C GLU A 39 7.14 -9.45 -31.93
N SER A 40 7.62 -9.66 -33.15
CA SER A 40 8.03 -10.98 -33.69
C SER A 40 9.04 -11.74 -32.83
N GLY A 41 9.91 -11.03 -32.11
CA GLY A 41 10.93 -11.58 -31.21
C GLY A 41 10.60 -11.50 -29.70
N TRP A 42 9.37 -11.17 -29.31
CA TRP A 42 8.97 -11.10 -27.90
C TRP A 42 8.44 -12.44 -27.41
N GLN A 43 8.73 -12.79 -26.15
CA GLN A 43 8.21 -14.02 -25.53
C GLN A 43 6.94 -13.72 -24.72
N THR A 44 6.00 -14.66 -24.71
CA THR A 44 4.77 -14.56 -23.92
C THR A 44 5.05 -14.82 -22.44
N THR A 45 4.40 -14.07 -21.56
CA THR A 45 4.47 -14.23 -20.11
C THR A 45 3.15 -13.81 -19.44
N SER A 46 3.08 -13.93 -18.13
CA SER A 46 1.96 -13.48 -17.31
C SER A 46 2.47 -12.66 -16.13
N THR A 47 1.72 -11.61 -15.77
CA THR A 47 1.88 -10.94 -14.48
C THR A 47 0.81 -11.46 -13.52
N PRO A 48 1.10 -11.74 -12.26
CA PRO A 48 2.41 -11.67 -11.63
C PRO A 48 3.37 -12.74 -12.13
N GLY A 49 4.64 -12.38 -12.18
CA GLY A 49 5.72 -13.23 -12.66
C GLY A 49 7.08 -12.64 -12.27
N ARG A 50 8.16 -13.35 -12.58
CA ARG A 50 9.54 -12.89 -12.34
C ARG A 50 10.33 -13.09 -13.61
N TRP A 51 10.69 -12.00 -14.29
CA TRP A 51 11.40 -12.11 -15.58
C TRP A 51 12.65 -12.97 -15.52
N TRP A 52 13.37 -12.98 -14.39
CA TRP A 52 14.60 -13.77 -14.25
C TRP A 52 14.38 -15.29 -14.10
N LEU A 53 13.12 -15.74 -14.09
CA LEU A 53 12.74 -17.14 -14.28
C LEU A 53 12.31 -17.44 -15.73
N ASP A 54 11.98 -16.41 -16.51
CA ASP A 54 11.69 -16.56 -17.93
C ASP A 54 12.99 -16.85 -18.70
N ALA A 55 12.88 -17.66 -19.76
CA ALA A 55 14.05 -18.09 -20.53
C ALA A 55 14.83 -16.89 -21.10
N GLY A 56 16.16 -16.93 -21.00
CA GLY A 56 17.05 -15.90 -21.53
C GLY A 56 17.10 -14.57 -20.75
N LEU A 57 16.29 -14.36 -19.71
CA LEU A 57 16.21 -13.08 -18.98
C LEU A 57 16.80 -13.12 -17.55
N ALA A 58 17.43 -14.24 -17.16
CA ALA A 58 17.94 -14.47 -15.80
C ALA A 58 18.99 -13.44 -15.32
N ASP A 59 19.91 -13.07 -16.21
CA ASP A 59 21.04 -12.17 -15.94
C ASP A 59 20.75 -10.71 -16.33
N GLU A 60 19.56 -10.44 -16.89
CA GLU A 60 19.21 -9.09 -17.36
C GLU A 60 19.05 -8.09 -16.21
N SER A 61 19.49 -6.87 -16.51
CA SER A 61 19.41 -5.72 -15.59
C SER A 61 18.11 -4.92 -15.74
N ALA A 62 17.45 -5.00 -16.89
CA ALA A 62 16.13 -4.44 -17.12
C ALA A 62 15.40 -5.25 -18.21
N VAL A 63 14.07 -5.24 -18.16
CA VAL A 63 13.19 -5.87 -19.16
C VAL A 63 12.08 -4.92 -19.58
N LEU A 64 11.60 -5.11 -20.80
CA LEU A 64 10.44 -4.42 -21.34
C LEU A 64 9.26 -5.38 -21.36
N TYR A 65 8.11 -4.89 -20.92
CA TYR A 65 6.82 -5.58 -20.97
C TYR A 65 5.84 -4.79 -21.84
N ARG A 66 5.02 -5.49 -22.62
CA ARG A 66 3.91 -4.91 -23.39
C ARG A 66 2.67 -5.78 -23.23
N ARG A 67 1.49 -5.15 -23.21
CA ARG A 67 0.20 -5.84 -23.18
C ARG A 67 -0.86 -5.02 -23.89
N ARG A 68 -1.57 -5.67 -24.80
CA ARG A 68 -2.87 -5.16 -25.29
C ARG A 68 -4.01 -5.66 -24.39
N PHE A 69 -5.00 -4.81 -24.18
CA PHE A 69 -6.22 -5.16 -23.47
C PHE A 69 -7.40 -4.37 -24.03
N GLU A 70 -8.60 -4.90 -23.85
CA GLU A 70 -9.83 -4.27 -24.28
C GLU A 70 -10.65 -3.79 -23.08
N LEU A 71 -11.33 -2.65 -23.28
CA LEU A 71 -12.36 -2.12 -22.41
C LEU A 71 -13.58 -1.71 -23.26
N PRO A 72 -14.80 -1.69 -22.67
CA PRO A 72 -15.93 -0.98 -23.28
C PRO A 72 -15.53 0.47 -23.56
N PRO A 73 -15.78 1.02 -24.76
CA PRO A 73 -15.38 2.38 -25.08
C PRO A 73 -16.16 3.36 -24.21
N GLU A 74 -15.45 4.13 -23.38
CA GLU A 74 -16.06 5.20 -22.59
C GLU A 74 -16.68 6.25 -23.53
N PRO A 75 -17.93 6.69 -23.29
CA PRO A 75 -18.60 7.67 -24.11
C PRO A 75 -17.78 8.96 -24.18
N ALA A 76 -17.73 9.57 -25.36
CA ALA A 76 -17.15 10.89 -25.50
C ALA A 76 -17.97 11.86 -24.64
N ALA A 77 -17.31 12.59 -23.73
CA ALA A 77 -17.97 13.59 -22.90
C ALA A 77 -18.74 14.58 -23.79
N GLU A 78 -20.05 14.73 -23.55
CA GLU A 78 -20.87 15.68 -24.30
C GLU A 78 -20.42 17.12 -23.98
N LEU A 79 -19.68 17.74 -24.90
CA LEU A 79 -19.05 19.06 -24.71
C LEU A 79 -20.02 20.20 -24.37
N ASP A 80 -21.32 20.03 -24.63
CA ASP A 80 -22.36 21.07 -24.53
C ASP A 80 -23.23 21.00 -23.27
N SER A 81 -23.07 19.99 -22.41
CA SER A 81 -23.79 19.99 -21.14
C SER A 81 -23.15 20.98 -20.15
N ALA A 82 -23.83 22.09 -19.88
CA ALA A 82 -23.51 22.98 -18.75
C ALA A 82 -23.83 22.36 -17.37
N ASP A 83 -24.10 21.05 -17.36
CA ASP A 83 -24.42 20.26 -16.18
C ASP A 83 -23.13 19.68 -15.58
N ARG A 84 -23.06 19.63 -14.25
CA ARG A 84 -21.83 19.26 -13.52
C ARG A 84 -21.68 17.74 -13.39
N THR A 85 -22.14 17.03 -14.41
CA THR A 85 -22.30 15.56 -14.46
C THR A 85 -21.05 14.85 -14.93
N ALA A 86 -20.19 15.48 -15.74
CA ALA A 86 -18.88 14.93 -16.08
C ALA A 86 -17.96 14.73 -14.85
N ASP A 87 -18.12 15.56 -13.81
CA ASP A 87 -17.48 15.42 -12.48
C ASP A 87 -18.18 14.36 -11.58
N ARG A 88 -19.17 13.63 -12.12
CA ARG A 88 -19.87 12.49 -11.49
C ARG A 88 -19.69 11.18 -12.27
N ASP A 89 -19.07 11.22 -13.45
CA ASP A 89 -18.73 10.02 -14.22
C ASP A 89 -17.58 9.25 -13.55
N GLY A 90 -17.46 7.97 -13.89
CA GLY A 90 -16.45 7.10 -13.31
C GLY A 90 -15.04 7.49 -13.77
N ARG A 91 -14.10 7.56 -12.83
CA ARG A 91 -12.67 7.80 -13.09
C ARG A 91 -11.96 6.48 -13.29
N TRP A 92 -11.04 6.43 -14.24
CA TRP A 92 -10.25 5.23 -14.53
C TRP A 92 -8.80 5.41 -14.10
N TRP A 93 -8.26 4.36 -13.50
CA TRP A 93 -6.93 4.32 -12.93
C TRP A 93 -6.16 3.13 -13.48
N LEU A 94 -4.95 3.37 -13.99
CA LEU A 94 -3.98 2.29 -14.21
C LEU A 94 -3.16 2.16 -12.94
N VAL A 95 -3.34 1.04 -12.23
CA VAL A 95 -2.75 0.77 -10.93
C VAL A 95 -1.66 -0.27 -11.09
N ALA A 96 -0.47 0.03 -10.60
CA ALA A 96 0.72 -0.81 -10.69
C ALA A 96 1.32 -1.02 -9.29
N SER A 97 1.48 -2.28 -8.87
CA SER A 97 2.08 -2.65 -7.59
C SER A 97 2.94 -3.91 -7.74
N GLY A 98 3.92 -4.09 -6.85
CA GLY A 98 4.75 -5.31 -6.82
C GLY A 98 5.79 -5.45 -7.96
N LEU A 99 5.83 -4.52 -8.92
CA LEU A 99 6.48 -4.73 -10.23
C LEU A 99 8.01 -4.75 -10.17
N CYS A 100 8.65 -3.76 -9.55
CA CYS A 100 10.10 -3.55 -9.60
C CYS A 100 10.58 -2.55 -8.54
N GLU A 101 11.89 -2.48 -8.29
CA GLU A 101 12.48 -1.44 -7.43
C GLU A 101 12.48 -0.08 -8.13
N LEU A 102 12.74 -0.08 -9.44
CA LEU A 102 12.68 1.07 -10.34
C LEU A 102 12.05 0.64 -11.67
N GLY A 103 11.14 1.44 -12.19
CA GLY A 103 10.54 1.22 -13.51
C GLY A 103 9.78 2.43 -14.02
N HIS A 104 9.14 2.23 -15.17
CA HIS A 104 8.43 3.27 -15.91
C HIS A 104 7.16 2.68 -16.53
N LEU A 105 6.06 3.43 -16.52
CA LEU A 105 4.75 2.99 -17.00
C LEU A 105 4.22 3.87 -18.12
N TRP A 106 3.67 3.25 -19.15
CA TRP A 106 3.00 3.91 -20.28
C TRP A 106 1.63 3.30 -20.58
N LEU A 107 0.75 4.13 -21.13
CA LEU A 107 -0.52 3.73 -21.73
C LEU A 107 -0.72 4.47 -23.06
N ASP A 108 -0.95 3.72 -24.13
CA ASP A 108 -1.20 4.23 -25.49
C ASP A 108 -0.21 5.32 -25.94
N GLY A 109 1.09 5.00 -25.87
CA GLY A 109 2.18 5.91 -26.19
C GLY A 109 2.46 7.00 -25.14
N THR A 110 1.54 7.25 -24.22
CA THR A 110 1.66 8.30 -23.19
C THR A 110 2.42 7.77 -21.98
N TYR A 111 3.50 8.46 -21.58
CA TYR A 111 4.21 8.20 -20.33
C TYR A 111 3.39 8.67 -19.14
N LEU A 112 3.13 7.78 -18.18
CA LEU A 112 2.34 8.08 -17.00
C LEU A 112 3.21 8.49 -15.81
N GLY A 113 4.34 7.81 -15.60
CA GLY A 113 5.27 8.09 -14.52
C GLY A 113 6.22 6.95 -14.20
N ASP A 114 7.02 7.16 -13.17
CA ASP A 114 7.97 6.20 -12.64
C ASP A 114 7.38 5.36 -11.50
N LEU A 115 7.84 4.12 -11.44
CA LEU A 115 7.51 3.11 -10.45
C LEU A 115 8.71 3.01 -9.52
N ARG A 116 8.52 3.17 -8.21
CA ARG A 116 9.60 3.18 -7.22
C ARG A 116 9.21 2.51 -5.92
N GLY A 117 10.04 1.56 -5.51
CA GLY A 117 9.85 0.77 -4.30
C GLY A 117 8.97 -0.44 -4.56
N ARG A 118 9.53 -1.62 -4.34
CA ARG A 118 8.96 -2.93 -4.72
C ARG A 118 7.51 -3.15 -4.30
N HIS A 119 7.12 -2.62 -3.14
CA HIS A 119 5.79 -2.84 -2.54
C HIS A 119 4.90 -1.58 -2.53
N ALA A 120 5.31 -0.50 -3.19
CA ALA A 120 4.45 0.66 -3.38
C ALA A 120 3.33 0.35 -4.38
N GLU A 121 2.14 0.90 -4.13
CA GLU A 121 1.11 1.05 -5.15
C GLU A 121 1.32 2.38 -5.87
N HIS A 122 1.28 2.35 -7.19
CA HIS A 122 1.27 3.52 -8.06
C HIS A 122 -0.03 3.55 -8.85
N ALA A 123 -0.89 4.54 -8.60
CA ALA A 123 -2.15 4.71 -9.32
C ALA A 123 -2.08 5.98 -10.17
N PHE A 124 -2.34 5.85 -11.47
CA PHE A 124 -2.34 6.96 -12.43
C PHE A 124 -3.72 7.13 -13.02
N GLU A 125 -4.29 8.34 -12.99
CA GLU A 125 -5.58 8.61 -13.63
C GLU A 125 -5.43 8.60 -15.16
N VAL A 126 -6.15 7.70 -15.82
CA VAL A 126 -6.12 7.49 -17.26
C VAL A 126 -7.48 7.72 -17.94
N SER A 127 -8.48 8.23 -17.19
CA SER A 127 -9.84 8.59 -17.66
C SER A 127 -9.88 9.30 -19.02
N HIS A 128 -8.90 10.16 -19.29
CA HIS A 128 -8.80 10.93 -20.54
C HIS A 128 -8.15 10.16 -21.70
N LEU A 129 -7.29 9.17 -21.42
CA LEU A 129 -6.61 8.34 -22.42
C LEU A 129 -7.53 7.25 -22.97
N LEU A 130 -8.45 6.73 -22.13
CA LEU A 130 -9.35 5.64 -22.52
C LEU A 130 -10.48 6.06 -23.48
N ARG A 131 -10.75 7.37 -23.62
CA ARG A 131 -11.86 7.87 -24.44
C ARG A 131 -11.72 7.52 -25.93
N GLY A 132 -12.85 7.20 -26.55
CA GLY A 132 -12.98 7.09 -28.01
C GLY A 132 -12.32 5.86 -28.65
N ARG A 133 -11.86 4.88 -27.86
CA ARG A 133 -11.31 3.60 -28.33
C ARG A 133 -11.64 2.48 -27.34
N SER A 134 -11.60 1.23 -27.79
CA SER A 134 -11.76 0.05 -26.95
C SER A 134 -10.47 -0.74 -26.72
N GLU A 135 -9.49 -0.64 -27.63
CA GLU A 135 -8.23 -1.39 -27.57
C GLU A 135 -7.08 -0.50 -27.09
N HIS A 136 -6.45 -0.89 -25.98
CA HIS A 136 -5.38 -0.16 -25.31
C HIS A 136 -4.09 -0.96 -25.26
N LEU A 137 -2.94 -0.27 -25.36
CA LEU A 137 -1.60 -0.84 -25.14
C LEU A 137 -1.00 -0.25 -23.86
N THR A 138 -0.78 -1.07 -22.84
CA THR A 138 0.11 -0.70 -21.73
C THR A 138 1.52 -1.26 -21.96
N ALA A 139 2.53 -0.49 -21.56
CA ALA A 139 3.91 -0.92 -21.54
C ALA A 139 4.58 -0.58 -20.21
N VAL A 140 5.54 -1.41 -19.79
CA VAL A 140 6.35 -1.23 -18.58
C VAL A 140 7.82 -1.47 -18.92
N GLU A 141 8.71 -0.60 -18.47
CA GLU A 141 10.14 -0.90 -18.33
C GLU A 141 10.37 -1.20 -16.86
N ALA A 142 10.91 -2.38 -16.56
CA ALA A 142 11.16 -2.82 -15.20
C ALA A 142 12.66 -3.06 -15.03
N SER A 143 13.30 -2.26 -14.16
CA SER A 143 14.72 -2.34 -13.86
C SER A 143 14.99 -3.08 -12.55
N ARG A 144 16.09 -3.82 -12.54
CA ARG A 144 16.61 -4.52 -11.37
C ARG A 144 17.42 -3.55 -10.51
N GLY A 145 16.98 -3.30 -9.29
CA GLY A 145 17.88 -2.85 -8.23
C GLY A 145 18.50 -4.04 -7.49
N THR A 146 19.47 -3.77 -6.62
CA THR A 146 20.33 -4.81 -6.03
C THR A 146 19.84 -5.31 -4.68
N VAL A 147 19.22 -6.51 -4.63
CA VAL A 147 19.55 -7.64 -3.68
C VAL A 147 18.74 -8.92 -4.02
N ARG A 148 19.15 -10.08 -3.49
CA ARG A 148 18.59 -11.43 -3.78
C ARG A 148 17.60 -11.96 -2.72
N LEU A 149 16.39 -12.33 -3.17
CA LEU A 149 15.41 -13.32 -2.62
C LEU A 149 14.76 -13.01 -1.25
N PRO A 150 13.49 -13.43 -0.89
CA PRO A 150 12.35 -14.14 -1.52
C PRO A 150 11.88 -13.88 -3.00
N GLN A 151 10.78 -14.44 -3.54
CA GLN A 151 9.88 -15.49 -3.00
C GLN A 151 8.35 -15.37 -3.24
N SER A 152 7.80 -14.50 -4.11
CA SER A 152 6.33 -14.49 -4.37
C SER A 152 5.86 -14.09 -5.79
N GLU A 153 4.56 -13.81 -5.95
CA GLU A 153 3.73 -13.61 -7.17
C GLU A 153 2.85 -12.33 -7.07
N ASP A 154 3.43 -11.14 -6.86
CA ASP A 154 2.63 -9.93 -6.52
C ASP A 154 2.74 -8.73 -7.48
N ALA A 155 3.52 -8.87 -8.55
CA ALA A 155 3.59 -7.89 -9.62
C ALA A 155 2.26 -7.80 -10.38
N ARG A 156 1.45 -6.75 -10.16
CA ARG A 156 0.17 -6.56 -10.86
C ARG A 156 0.09 -5.18 -11.49
N VAL A 157 -0.33 -5.17 -12.75
CA VAL A 157 -0.99 -4.01 -13.35
C VAL A 157 -2.47 -4.34 -13.37
N ASN A 158 -3.32 -3.42 -12.94
CA ASN A 158 -4.77 -3.54 -13.01
C ASN A 158 -5.31 -2.24 -13.61
N ILE A 159 -6.41 -2.31 -14.36
CA ILE A 159 -7.22 -1.12 -14.64
C ILE A 159 -8.42 -1.13 -13.68
N GLN A 160 -8.67 0.00 -13.02
CA GLN A 160 -9.70 0.15 -11.99
C GLN A 160 -10.59 1.36 -12.29
N ARG A 161 -11.91 1.19 -12.21
CA ARG A 161 -12.87 2.29 -12.18
C ARG A 161 -13.19 2.71 -10.74
N THR A 162 -13.35 4.00 -10.48
CA THR A 162 -13.91 4.57 -9.24
C THR A 162 -15.00 5.57 -9.59
N GLY A 163 -15.76 6.05 -8.61
CA GLY A 163 -16.48 7.31 -8.71
C GLY A 163 -15.54 8.53 -8.68
N PRO A 164 -16.07 9.75 -8.44
CA PRO A 164 -15.29 10.99 -8.51
C PRO A 164 -14.23 11.16 -7.41
N ALA A 165 -14.38 10.49 -6.26
CA ALA A 165 -13.38 10.42 -5.20
C ALA A 165 -12.69 9.04 -5.14
N ARG A 166 -11.36 9.02 -5.02
CA ARG A 166 -10.54 7.83 -4.75
C ARG A 166 -9.79 8.01 -3.43
N ILE A 167 -9.91 7.04 -2.54
CA ILE A 167 -9.03 6.92 -1.37
C ILE A 167 -7.64 6.50 -1.89
N GLU A 168 -6.67 7.42 -1.86
CA GLU A 168 -5.29 7.17 -2.30
C GLU A 168 -4.51 6.30 -1.33
N ARG A 169 -4.75 6.51 -0.02
CA ARG A 169 -3.91 6.01 1.06
C ARG A 169 -4.68 6.01 2.36
N VAL A 170 -4.48 5.00 3.20
CA VAL A 170 -5.12 4.87 4.50
C VAL A 170 -4.13 4.34 5.54
N ARG A 171 -4.22 4.85 6.78
CA ARG A 171 -3.60 4.23 7.96
C ARG A 171 -4.66 4.03 9.03
N ALA A 172 -4.68 2.85 9.63
CA ALA A 172 -5.42 2.57 10.86
C ALA A 172 -4.43 2.27 11.98
N GLN A 173 -4.58 2.96 13.11
CA GLN A 173 -3.64 2.90 14.23
C GLN A 173 -4.40 2.77 15.55
N VAL A 174 -4.21 1.65 16.25
CA VAL A 174 -4.78 1.42 17.58
C VAL A 174 -4.04 2.32 18.58
N ILE A 175 -4.68 3.40 19.02
CA ILE A 175 -4.11 4.38 19.95
C ILE A 175 -4.44 4.08 21.41
N GLU A 176 -5.52 3.35 21.66
CA GLU A 176 -5.98 2.88 22.97
C GLU A 176 -6.53 1.46 22.79
N ALA A 177 -6.20 0.53 23.70
CA ALA A 177 -6.85 -0.77 23.78
C ALA A 177 -6.78 -1.35 25.20
N SER A 178 -7.93 -1.77 25.70
CA SER A 178 -8.16 -2.57 26.91
C SER A 178 -9.26 -3.60 26.62
N PRO A 179 -9.51 -4.58 27.52
CA PRO A 179 -10.64 -5.49 27.39
C PRO A 179 -12.02 -4.82 27.43
N ASP A 180 -12.10 -3.57 27.93
CA ASP A 180 -13.35 -2.80 28.01
C ASP A 180 -13.57 -1.91 26.79
N ARG A 181 -12.51 -1.40 26.17
CA ARG A 181 -12.59 -0.39 25.10
C ARG A 181 -11.32 -0.32 24.25
N ALA A 182 -11.47 -0.05 22.96
CA ALA A 182 -10.37 0.38 22.10
C ALA A 182 -10.74 1.61 21.26
N VAL A 183 -9.72 2.35 20.84
CA VAL A 183 -9.84 3.47 19.92
C VAL A 183 -8.82 3.32 18.80
N LEU A 184 -9.32 3.31 17.57
CA LEU A 184 -8.51 3.37 16.36
C LEU A 184 -8.53 4.82 15.84
N ARG A 185 -7.38 5.33 15.45
CA ARG A 185 -7.25 6.54 14.64
C ARG A 185 -7.09 6.13 13.19
N ILE A 186 -7.98 6.64 12.34
CA ILE A 186 -7.96 6.42 10.89
C ILE A 186 -7.50 7.73 10.24
N ALA A 187 -6.46 7.65 9.42
CA ALA A 187 -5.90 8.79 8.70
C ALA A 187 -5.79 8.48 7.20
N ALA A 188 -6.70 9.07 6.42
CA ALA A 188 -6.82 8.83 4.98
C ALA A 188 -6.36 10.04 4.15
N THR A 189 -5.94 9.74 2.92
CA THR A 189 -5.79 10.73 1.86
C THR A 189 -6.77 10.38 0.75
N VAL A 190 -7.56 11.35 0.30
CA VAL A 190 -8.63 11.16 -0.69
C VAL A 190 -8.47 12.20 -1.80
N ASP A 191 -8.27 11.74 -3.04
CA ASP A 191 -8.26 12.59 -4.22
C ASP A 191 -9.68 12.69 -4.81
N SER A 192 -10.11 13.90 -5.19
CA SER A 192 -11.46 14.17 -5.69
C SER A 192 -11.44 14.99 -6.98
N ALA A 193 -12.24 14.60 -7.98
CA ALA A 193 -12.33 15.30 -9.27
C ALA A 193 -12.82 16.76 -9.14
N GLY A 194 -13.74 16.99 -8.19
CA GLY A 194 -14.41 18.27 -7.96
C GLY A 194 -14.57 18.56 -6.46
N THR A 195 -15.39 19.55 -6.14
CA THR A 195 -15.77 19.83 -4.74
C THR A 195 -17.10 19.16 -4.43
N HIS A 196 -17.11 18.23 -3.48
CA HIS A 196 -18.26 17.38 -3.16
C HIS A 196 -18.53 17.36 -1.66
N ARG A 197 -19.80 17.31 -1.24
CA ARG A 197 -20.13 16.74 0.07
C ARG A 197 -19.98 15.23 -0.06
N SER A 198 -19.21 14.64 0.85
CA SER A 198 -19.04 13.19 0.91
C SER A 198 -19.59 12.65 2.22
N GLU A 199 -19.88 11.35 2.23
CA GLU A 199 -20.08 10.54 3.41
C GLU A 199 -18.92 9.54 3.47
N ILE A 200 -18.31 9.37 4.65
CA ILE A 200 -17.25 8.40 4.89
C ILE A 200 -17.72 7.46 5.99
N THR A 201 -17.87 6.20 5.61
CA THR A 201 -18.35 5.13 6.48
C THR A 201 -17.20 4.20 6.79
N THR A 202 -16.79 4.15 8.06
CA THR A 202 -15.79 3.19 8.55
C THR A 202 -16.44 2.14 9.41
N THR A 203 -16.34 0.88 9.00
CA THR A 203 -16.81 -0.29 9.74
C THR A 203 -15.61 -1.11 10.21
N VAL A 204 -15.63 -1.57 11.46
CA VAL A 204 -14.60 -2.44 12.05
C VAL A 204 -15.30 -3.66 12.64
N LEU A 205 -15.10 -4.84 12.06
CA LEU A 205 -15.74 -6.09 12.48
C LEU A 205 -14.70 -7.19 12.72
N PRO A 206 -14.94 -8.15 13.63
CA PRO A 206 -14.12 -9.37 13.72
C PRO A 206 -13.99 -10.04 12.35
N ALA A 207 -12.81 -10.58 12.02
CA ALA A 207 -12.53 -11.11 10.68
C ALA A 207 -13.30 -12.41 10.33
N ASP A 208 -13.90 -13.04 11.34
CA ASP A 208 -14.79 -14.21 11.26
C ASP A 208 -16.29 -13.85 11.38
N HIS A 209 -16.62 -12.57 11.59
CA HIS A 209 -18.00 -12.09 11.61
C HIS A 209 -18.69 -12.40 10.27
N PRO A 210 -19.97 -12.83 10.23
CA PRO A 210 -20.65 -13.18 8.97
C PRO A 210 -20.68 -12.00 7.98
N ASP A 211 -20.76 -10.78 8.51
CA ASP A 211 -20.73 -9.53 7.73
C ASP A 211 -19.31 -9.00 7.44
N ALA A 212 -18.25 -9.75 7.75
CA ALA A 212 -16.84 -9.41 7.45
C ALA A 212 -16.50 -9.49 5.95
N GLY A 213 -17.26 -8.77 5.13
CA GLY A 213 -17.19 -8.72 3.68
C GLY A 213 -17.45 -7.31 3.18
N TRP A 214 -17.02 -7.03 1.95
CA TRP A 214 -17.36 -5.78 1.28
C TRP A 214 -18.87 -5.57 1.28
N SER A 215 -19.31 -4.50 1.93
CA SER A 215 -20.70 -4.07 1.90
C SER A 215 -20.77 -2.67 1.30
N GLN A 216 -21.65 -2.51 0.31
CA GLN A 216 -22.06 -1.20 -0.21
C GLN A 216 -23.28 -0.67 0.56
N ASP A 217 -23.78 -1.40 1.56
CA ASP A 217 -24.91 -0.98 2.38
C ASP A 217 -24.45 0.01 3.45
N ALA A 218 -24.61 1.30 3.14
CA ALA A 218 -24.35 2.41 4.05
C ALA A 218 -25.27 2.42 5.29
N THR A 219 -26.35 1.62 5.31
CA THR A 219 -27.26 1.52 6.48
C THR A 219 -26.80 0.51 7.55
N ARG A 220 -25.61 -0.08 7.39
CA ARG A 220 -25.02 -1.03 8.35
C ARG A 220 -24.90 -0.39 9.75
N GLN A 221 -25.68 -0.90 10.70
CA GLN A 221 -25.61 -0.50 12.11
C GLN A 221 -24.55 -1.32 12.86
N VAL A 222 -24.02 -0.77 13.96
CA VAL A 222 -23.28 -1.54 14.96
C VAL A 222 -24.26 -2.52 15.60
N ALA A 223 -24.18 -3.79 15.21
CA ALA A 223 -25.12 -4.82 15.66
C ALA A 223 -24.66 -5.47 16.98
N SER A 224 -23.35 -5.59 17.17
CA SER A 224 -22.76 -6.39 18.25
C SER A 224 -21.77 -5.62 19.12
N VAL A 225 -21.52 -6.16 20.32
CA VAL A 225 -20.36 -5.81 21.13
C VAL A 225 -19.08 -6.25 20.41
N GLY A 226 -18.02 -5.44 20.48
CA GLY A 226 -16.77 -5.65 19.76
C GLY A 226 -16.73 -5.04 18.36
N ASP A 227 -17.88 -4.67 17.78
CA ASP A 227 -17.97 -3.96 16.49
C ASP A 227 -17.65 -2.46 16.66
N GLY A 228 -17.26 -1.81 15.56
CA GLY A 228 -17.07 -0.36 15.49
C GLY A 228 -17.66 0.24 14.22
N LEU A 229 -18.30 1.40 14.34
CA LEU A 229 -18.78 2.22 13.23
C LEU A 229 -18.39 3.69 13.47
N ALA A 230 -17.90 4.36 12.44
CA ALA A 230 -17.81 5.82 12.40
C ALA A 230 -18.38 6.34 11.08
N LEU A 231 -19.22 7.36 11.17
CA LEU A 231 -19.77 8.11 10.04
C LEU A 231 -19.23 9.53 10.11
N SER A 232 -18.81 10.08 8.98
CA SER A 232 -18.30 11.44 8.85
C SER A 232 -18.76 12.06 7.54
N GLU A 233 -19.15 13.34 7.54
CA GLU A 233 -19.59 14.06 6.34
C GLU A 233 -18.62 15.20 5.94
N PRO A 234 -17.36 14.91 5.53
CA PRO A 234 -16.45 15.97 5.13
C PRO A 234 -16.84 16.52 3.76
N VAL A 235 -16.55 17.81 3.57
CA VAL A 235 -16.51 18.43 2.24
C VAL A 235 -15.13 18.16 1.65
N LEU A 236 -15.08 17.41 0.56
CA LEU A 236 -13.87 17.21 -0.22
C LEU A 236 -13.70 18.40 -1.16
N ALA A 237 -12.51 19.01 -1.16
CA ALA A 237 -12.09 19.94 -2.21
C ALA A 237 -11.54 19.16 -3.40
N ARG A 238 -11.53 19.79 -4.58
CA ARG A 238 -10.89 19.25 -5.78
C ARG A 238 -9.40 18.96 -5.52
N GLY A 239 -8.94 17.80 -5.98
CA GLY A 239 -7.61 17.26 -5.74
C GLY A 239 -7.51 16.53 -4.40
N ARG A 240 -6.31 16.54 -3.83
CA ARG A 240 -5.94 15.79 -2.63
C ARG A 240 -6.45 16.42 -1.33
N ASN A 241 -7.18 15.63 -0.55
CA ASN A 241 -7.66 15.94 0.79
C ASN A 241 -6.96 15.06 1.83
N GLU A 242 -6.66 15.61 3.01
CA GLU A 242 -6.14 14.84 4.15
C GLU A 242 -7.17 14.84 5.27
N LEU A 243 -7.51 13.65 5.76
CA LEU A 243 -8.64 13.42 6.66
C LEU A 243 -8.20 12.54 7.83
N GLU A 244 -8.67 12.85 9.04
CA GLU A 244 -8.43 12.05 10.24
C GLU A 244 -9.70 11.96 11.08
N TRP A 245 -10.01 10.76 11.58
CA TRP A 245 -11.13 10.51 12.48
C TRP A 245 -10.82 9.34 13.43
N LEU A 246 -11.70 9.12 14.40
CA LEU A 246 -11.59 8.05 15.39
C LEU A 246 -12.73 7.04 15.22
N VAL A 247 -12.45 5.77 15.48
CA VAL A 247 -13.44 4.70 15.64
C VAL A 247 -13.26 4.10 17.03
N ALA A 248 -14.34 3.98 17.80
CA ALA A 248 -14.33 3.31 19.09
C ALA A 248 -14.94 1.90 18.96
N LEU A 249 -14.38 0.94 19.69
CA LEU A 249 -14.93 -0.41 19.88
C LEU A 249 -15.16 -0.59 21.38
N GLU A 250 -16.35 -1.05 21.76
CA GLU A 250 -16.69 -1.43 23.13
C GLU A 250 -16.43 -2.94 23.32
N GLN A 251 -15.76 -3.31 24.41
CA GLN A 251 -15.32 -4.66 24.77
C GLN A 251 -14.67 -5.46 23.61
N PRO A 252 -13.58 -4.96 23.01
CA PRO A 252 -12.92 -5.61 21.88
C PRO A 252 -12.14 -6.87 22.31
N THR A 253 -12.15 -7.90 21.45
CA THR A 253 -11.25 -9.05 21.63
C THR A 253 -9.82 -8.62 21.26
N LEU A 254 -8.92 -8.66 22.24
CA LEU A 254 -7.54 -8.21 22.03
C LEU A 254 -6.71 -9.24 21.24
N TRP A 255 -5.84 -8.74 20.36
CA TRP A 255 -4.80 -9.55 19.74
C TRP A 255 -3.62 -9.76 20.69
N TRP A 256 -3.15 -10.99 20.79
CA TRP A 256 -1.99 -11.36 21.60
C TRP A 256 -0.93 -12.11 20.78
N PRO A 257 0.35 -11.99 21.15
CA PRO A 257 1.37 -12.88 20.60
C PRO A 257 1.16 -14.32 21.06
N ALA A 258 1.73 -15.26 20.30
CA ALA A 258 1.63 -16.69 20.56
C ALA A 258 1.99 -17.03 22.02
N GLY A 259 1.17 -17.88 22.64
CA GLY A 259 1.34 -18.29 24.04
C GLY A 259 0.93 -17.24 25.08
N SER A 260 0.41 -16.07 24.68
CA SER A 260 -0.07 -15.02 25.60
C SER A 260 -1.58 -14.73 25.50
N GLY A 261 -2.30 -15.39 24.60
CA GLY A 261 -3.74 -15.20 24.35
C GLY A 261 -4.09 -15.51 22.89
N ASP A 262 -5.28 -15.08 22.46
CA ASP A 262 -5.79 -15.32 21.12
C ASP A 262 -5.28 -14.29 20.10
N GLN A 263 -5.17 -14.71 18.84
CA GLN A 263 -4.73 -13.88 17.71
C GLN A 263 -5.93 -13.19 17.03
N ALA A 264 -6.80 -12.54 17.81
CA ALA A 264 -8.03 -11.94 17.29
C ALA A 264 -7.75 -10.89 16.19
N LEU A 265 -8.32 -11.10 15.00
CA LEU A 265 -8.18 -10.22 13.84
C LEU A 265 -9.52 -9.56 13.50
N TYR A 266 -9.41 -8.36 12.94
CA TYR A 266 -10.53 -7.53 12.51
C TYR A 266 -10.34 -7.09 11.06
N CYS A 267 -11.43 -6.90 10.33
CA CYS A 267 -11.46 -6.21 9.05
C CYS A 267 -11.93 -4.76 9.27
N ILE A 268 -11.17 -3.81 8.72
CA ILE A 268 -11.59 -2.40 8.62
C ILE A 268 -12.01 -2.14 7.18
N ASP A 269 -13.28 -1.80 6.99
CA ASP A 269 -13.82 -1.31 5.72
C ASP A 269 -14.00 0.20 5.81
N ILE A 270 -13.53 0.95 4.80
CA ILE A 270 -13.74 2.39 4.68
C ILE A 270 -14.29 2.67 3.28
N ASP A 271 -15.53 3.11 3.20
CA ASP A 271 -16.14 3.63 1.98
C ASP A 271 -16.13 5.16 1.98
N VAL A 272 -15.89 5.77 0.82
CA VAL A 272 -16.24 7.17 0.56
C VAL A 272 -17.36 7.21 -0.47
N ALA A 273 -18.50 7.78 -0.09
CA ALA A 273 -19.67 7.95 -0.93
C ALA A 273 -19.89 9.43 -1.27
N ILE A 274 -20.43 9.70 -2.46
CA ILE A 274 -20.83 11.03 -2.94
C ILE A 274 -22.25 10.92 -3.52
N ASP A 275 -23.12 11.87 -3.16
CA ASP A 275 -24.55 11.86 -3.52
C ASP A 275 -25.25 10.51 -3.19
N GLY A 276 -24.90 9.89 -2.05
CA GLY A 276 -25.48 8.62 -1.59
C GLY A 276 -25.03 7.37 -2.36
N ARG A 277 -23.94 7.46 -3.15
CA ARG A 277 -23.36 6.33 -3.89
C ARG A 277 -21.89 6.16 -3.56
N SER A 278 -21.48 4.93 -3.26
CA SER A 278 -20.06 4.56 -3.08
C SER A 278 -19.23 5.03 -4.28
N SER A 279 -18.14 5.71 -3.99
CA SER A 279 -17.18 6.22 -4.98
C SER A 279 -15.89 5.41 -4.95
N HIS A 280 -15.40 5.03 -3.76
CA HIS A 280 -14.30 4.09 -3.60
C HIS A 280 -14.30 3.51 -2.19
N ALA A 281 -14.05 2.20 -2.07
CA ALA A 281 -13.90 1.57 -0.77
C ALA A 281 -12.52 0.91 -0.63
N VAL A 282 -11.91 0.99 0.55
CA VAL A 282 -10.64 0.32 0.90
C VAL A 282 -10.81 -0.56 2.12
N ARG A 283 -10.17 -1.74 2.09
CA ARG A 283 -10.19 -2.73 3.17
C ARG A 283 -8.78 -2.99 3.64
N LEU A 284 -8.59 -3.07 4.95
CA LEU A 284 -7.33 -3.50 5.57
C LEU A 284 -7.58 -4.39 6.80
N PRO A 285 -6.75 -5.41 7.03
CA PRO A 285 -6.80 -6.23 8.23
C PRO A 285 -6.17 -5.48 9.43
N THR A 286 -6.60 -5.79 10.65
CA THR A 286 -5.92 -5.32 11.86
C THR A 286 -6.08 -6.31 13.03
N GLY A 287 -5.47 -5.99 14.17
CA GLY A 287 -5.70 -6.68 15.44
C GLY A 287 -5.57 -5.68 16.60
N ILE A 288 -6.49 -5.75 17.56
CA ILE A 288 -6.64 -4.73 18.60
C ILE A 288 -5.66 -4.98 19.74
N ARG A 289 -4.58 -4.21 19.81
CA ARG A 289 -3.56 -4.34 20.86
C ARG A 289 -2.66 -3.10 20.99
N THR A 290 -2.11 -2.86 22.17
CA THR A 290 -1.07 -1.82 22.38
C THR A 290 0.35 -2.40 22.41
N VAL A 291 1.36 -1.61 22.03
CA VAL A 291 2.78 -1.94 22.27
C VAL A 291 3.48 -0.84 23.04
N SER A 292 4.37 -1.23 23.95
CA SER A 292 5.28 -0.30 24.61
C SER A 292 6.65 -0.95 24.87
N VAL A 293 7.64 -0.15 25.27
CA VAL A 293 8.90 -0.67 25.84
C VAL A 293 8.87 -0.46 27.35
N ARG A 294 8.77 -1.56 28.11
CA ARG A 294 8.78 -1.54 29.59
C ARG A 294 10.09 -2.16 30.07
N ARG A 295 10.90 -1.37 30.81
CA ARG A 295 12.22 -1.80 31.35
C ARG A 295 13.15 -2.43 30.29
N GLY A 296 13.14 -1.88 29.07
CA GLY A 296 13.98 -2.35 27.96
C GLY A 296 13.48 -3.60 27.22
N ARG A 297 12.30 -4.13 27.57
CA ARG A 297 11.63 -5.23 26.85
C ARG A 297 10.38 -4.71 26.14
N LEU A 298 10.03 -5.30 24.99
CA LEU A 298 8.72 -5.08 24.39
C LEU A 298 7.63 -5.62 25.33
N ALA A 299 6.51 -4.90 25.38
CA ALA A 299 5.33 -5.30 26.11
C ALA A 299 4.09 -5.11 25.24
N VAL A 300 3.27 -6.15 25.10
CA VAL A 300 1.98 -6.12 24.39
C VAL A 300 0.88 -6.08 25.43
N ASN A 301 -0.11 -5.20 25.25
CA ASN A 301 -1.24 -5.00 26.18
C ASN A 301 -0.78 -4.75 27.65
N GLY A 302 0.44 -4.25 27.82
CA GLY A 302 1.08 -3.97 29.11
C GLY A 302 1.93 -5.11 29.69
N GLU A 303 1.82 -6.34 29.19
CA GLU A 303 2.58 -7.49 29.67
C GLU A 303 3.96 -7.60 29.02
N THR A 304 5.01 -7.87 29.81
CA THR A 304 6.37 -8.03 29.28
C THR A 304 6.66 -9.49 28.95
N HIS A 305 6.90 -9.80 27.68
CA HIS A 305 7.20 -11.17 27.27
C HIS A 305 8.65 -11.54 27.64
N ARG A 306 8.79 -12.66 28.38
CA ARG A 306 10.07 -13.13 28.93
C ARG A 306 10.66 -14.27 28.10
N ASP A 307 11.36 -13.90 27.01
CA ASP A 307 12.75 -14.27 26.68
C ASP A 307 13.01 -13.96 25.19
N GLY A 308 14.23 -14.21 24.70
CA GLY A 308 14.71 -13.56 23.49
C GLY A 308 14.01 -14.04 22.22
N LEU A 309 13.57 -13.09 21.37
CA LEU A 309 13.31 -13.30 19.93
C LEU A 309 12.10 -14.16 19.53
N ASP A 310 10.91 -13.95 20.13
CA ASP A 310 9.65 -14.18 19.40
C ASP A 310 9.34 -13.06 18.39
N ALA A 311 10.07 -11.94 18.48
CA ALA A 311 10.13 -10.94 17.44
C ALA A 311 11.07 -11.39 16.32
N LEU A 312 10.52 -11.97 15.24
CA LEU A 312 11.30 -12.18 14.02
C LEU A 312 11.76 -10.82 13.51
N ARG A 313 13.07 -10.66 13.33
CA ARG A 313 13.58 -9.49 12.63
C ARG A 313 13.38 -9.71 11.14
N VAL A 314 12.60 -8.83 10.54
CA VAL A 314 12.48 -8.77 9.09
C VAL A 314 13.77 -8.13 8.57
N VAL A 315 14.78 -8.95 8.32
CA VAL A 315 16.07 -8.53 7.73
C VAL A 315 15.95 -8.55 6.21
N GLU A 316 14.93 -7.88 5.71
CA GLU A 316 14.82 -7.51 4.31
C GLU A 316 15.18 -6.02 4.19
N HIS A 317 15.89 -5.68 3.11
CA HIS A 317 16.35 -4.31 2.88
C HIS A 317 15.22 -3.37 2.41
N GLU A 318 14.07 -3.96 2.09
CA GLU A 318 12.77 -3.34 1.81
C GLU A 318 11.71 -4.01 2.70
N LEU A 319 10.45 -3.59 2.57
CA LEU A 319 9.31 -4.22 3.23
C LEU A 319 9.07 -5.65 2.68
N SER A 320 8.47 -6.53 3.48
CA SER A 320 8.11 -7.87 3.02
C SER A 320 6.79 -7.90 2.25
N HIS A 321 6.54 -9.03 1.59
CA HIS A 321 5.26 -9.35 0.95
C HIS A 321 4.07 -9.32 1.94
N PRO A 322 2.88 -8.80 1.58
CA PRO A 322 1.70 -8.76 2.48
C PRO A 322 1.39 -10.10 3.18
N GLY A 323 1.38 -11.19 2.41
CA GLY A 323 1.18 -12.56 2.93
C GLY A 323 2.15 -13.02 4.02
N PHE A 324 3.36 -12.45 4.11
CA PHE A 324 4.28 -12.72 5.23
C PHE A 324 3.75 -12.14 6.55
N TYR A 325 3.28 -10.89 6.51
CA TYR A 325 2.67 -10.25 7.67
C TYR A 325 1.34 -10.89 8.05
N GLU A 326 0.54 -11.34 7.08
CA GLU A 326 -0.72 -12.06 7.33
C GLU A 326 -0.50 -13.38 8.07
N SER A 327 0.51 -14.17 7.68
CA SER A 327 0.92 -15.36 8.44
C SER A 327 1.34 -14.95 9.84
N ALA A 328 2.23 -13.97 9.98
CA ALA A 328 2.69 -13.50 11.28
C ALA A 328 1.56 -12.99 12.19
N ASN A 329 0.53 -12.34 11.63
CA ASN A 329 -0.67 -11.88 12.33
C ASN A 329 -1.49 -13.07 12.87
N SER A 330 -1.67 -14.11 12.04
CA SER A 330 -2.44 -15.32 12.35
C SER A 330 -1.70 -16.25 13.33
N ASP A 331 -0.38 -16.35 13.18
CA ASP A 331 0.51 -17.20 13.98
C ASP A 331 0.95 -16.55 15.31
N GLY A 332 0.48 -15.34 15.62
CA GLY A 332 0.84 -14.60 16.83
C GLY A 332 2.32 -14.20 16.90
N ARG A 333 3.00 -14.10 15.75
CA ARG A 333 4.43 -13.73 15.70
C ARG A 333 4.59 -12.24 15.87
N LEU A 334 5.51 -11.83 16.75
CA LEU A 334 5.94 -10.45 16.78
C LEU A 334 6.94 -10.23 15.63
N LEU A 335 6.97 -9.03 15.07
CA LEU A 335 7.94 -8.64 14.07
C LEU A 335 8.64 -7.33 14.49
N CYS A 336 9.94 -7.27 14.26
CA CYS A 336 10.68 -6.01 14.25
C CYS A 336 10.97 -5.66 12.80
N GLN A 337 10.23 -4.70 12.24
CA GLN A 337 10.34 -4.31 10.85
C GLN A 337 11.52 -3.36 10.67
N GLN A 338 12.44 -3.72 9.79
CA GLN A 338 13.56 -2.85 9.44
C GLN A 338 13.13 -1.78 8.45
N VAL A 339 13.69 -0.58 8.62
CA VAL A 339 13.51 0.54 7.70
C VAL A 339 14.85 1.13 7.29
N THR A 340 14.99 1.35 5.99
CA THR A 340 16.19 1.89 5.35
C THR A 340 15.97 3.36 4.96
N LEU A 341 17.06 4.03 4.63
CA LEU A 341 17.03 5.31 3.92
C LEU A 341 17.48 5.07 2.49
N ASP A 342 16.92 5.83 1.54
CA ASP A 342 17.31 5.78 0.13
C ASP A 342 18.84 5.95 -0.02
N PRO A 343 19.53 5.08 -0.78
CA PRO A 343 20.98 5.17 -0.97
C PRO A 343 21.49 6.52 -1.51
N SER A 344 20.67 7.29 -2.23
CA SER A 344 20.99 8.64 -2.73
C SER A 344 21.26 9.66 -1.61
N VAL A 345 20.86 9.38 -0.37
CA VAL A 345 21.29 10.13 0.82
C VAL A 345 22.82 10.30 0.87
N PHE A 346 23.58 9.35 0.31
CA PHE A 346 25.04 9.33 0.33
C PHE A 346 25.73 9.99 -0.87
N THR A 347 24.99 10.46 -1.87
CA THR A 347 25.55 11.17 -3.05
C THR A 347 25.51 12.69 -2.93
N GLY A 348 25.23 13.22 -1.73
CA GLY A 348 25.26 14.66 -1.42
C GLY A 348 23.93 15.24 -0.92
N ALA A 349 22.88 14.43 -0.78
CA ALA A 349 21.53 14.86 -0.42
C ALA A 349 21.33 15.20 1.09
N GLU A 350 22.34 15.69 1.80
CA GLU A 350 22.23 16.06 3.23
C GLU A 350 21.09 17.07 3.50
N ARG A 351 20.87 18.00 2.55
CA ARG A 351 19.77 18.98 2.62
C ARG A 351 18.37 18.35 2.47
N GLY A 352 18.27 17.13 1.94
CA GLY A 352 17.02 16.40 1.70
C GLY A 352 16.71 15.30 2.71
N LEU A 353 17.62 14.97 3.63
CA LEU A 353 17.51 13.80 4.51
C LEU A 353 16.17 13.72 5.28
N ARG A 354 15.63 14.84 5.75
CA ARG A 354 14.34 14.87 6.47
C ARG A 354 13.16 14.45 5.59
N ALA A 355 13.14 14.90 4.33
CA ALA A 355 12.08 14.56 3.38
C ALA A 355 12.16 13.07 3.01
N LEU A 356 13.37 12.57 2.71
CA LEU A 356 13.60 11.15 2.40
C LEU A 356 13.28 10.24 3.60
N ALA A 357 13.60 10.67 4.83
CA ALA A 357 13.21 9.94 6.04
C ALA A 357 11.68 9.94 6.24
N ALA A 358 11.00 11.05 6.00
CA ALA A 358 9.55 11.16 6.09
C ALA A 358 8.84 10.28 5.04
N GLN A 359 9.32 10.27 3.79
CA GLN A 359 8.81 9.43 2.71
C GLN A 359 8.98 7.93 3.04
N ALA A 360 10.18 7.51 3.43
CA ALA A 360 10.46 6.12 3.80
C ALA A 360 9.65 5.68 5.05
N ALA A 361 9.50 6.56 6.05
CA ALA A 361 8.70 6.28 7.23
C ALA A 361 7.19 6.18 6.92
N ALA A 362 6.66 7.07 6.08
CA ALA A 362 5.28 7.01 5.62
C ALA A 362 5.02 5.70 4.87
N ALA A 363 5.80 5.40 3.82
CA ALA A 363 5.65 4.16 3.03
C ALA A 363 5.70 2.89 3.89
N ALA A 364 6.61 2.83 4.87
CA ALA A 364 6.67 1.71 5.82
C ALA A 364 5.42 1.62 6.72
N ALA A 365 4.95 2.74 7.25
CA ALA A 365 3.76 2.78 8.10
C ALA A 365 2.45 2.52 7.33
N ASP A 366 2.36 2.97 6.08
CA ASP A 366 1.23 2.69 5.19
C ASP A 366 1.17 1.18 4.85
N HIS A 367 2.31 0.59 4.44
CA HIS A 367 2.39 -0.83 4.08
C HIS A 367 2.21 -1.80 5.24
N ALA A 368 2.87 -1.56 6.38
CA ALA A 368 2.96 -2.54 7.47
C ALA A 368 2.44 -2.07 8.83
N GLY A 369 2.10 -0.77 8.98
CA GLY A 369 1.65 -0.20 10.25
C GLY A 369 0.23 -0.61 10.67
N HIS A 370 -0.56 -1.23 9.79
CA HIS A 370 -1.86 -1.78 10.14
C HIS A 370 -1.80 -3.22 10.71
N HIS A 371 -0.68 -3.93 10.49
CA HIS A 371 -0.51 -5.31 10.96
C HIS A 371 -0.23 -5.38 12.48
N PRO A 372 -0.98 -6.22 13.24
CA PRO A 372 -0.73 -6.41 14.67
C PRO A 372 0.59 -7.17 14.94
N SER A 373 1.08 -8.02 14.05
CA SER A 373 2.38 -8.70 14.22
C SER A 373 3.56 -7.72 14.34
N VAL A 374 3.59 -6.66 13.52
CA VAL A 374 4.62 -5.61 13.56
C VAL A 374 4.58 -4.93 14.93
N ALA A 375 5.59 -5.18 15.76
CA ALA A 375 5.63 -4.71 17.15
C ALA A 375 6.60 -3.54 17.34
N ALA A 376 7.57 -3.39 16.44
CA ALA A 376 8.59 -2.36 16.50
C ALA A 376 9.15 -2.02 15.13
N TRP A 377 9.66 -0.79 15.02
CA TRP A 377 10.46 -0.33 13.89
C TRP A 377 11.95 -0.34 14.27
N GLN A 378 12.85 -0.58 13.32
CA GLN A 378 14.29 -0.46 13.53
C GLN A 378 14.99 0.13 12.31
N GLN A 379 15.73 1.22 12.46
CA GLN A 379 16.57 1.71 11.36
C GLN A 379 17.78 0.79 11.14
N VAL A 380 18.02 0.42 9.88
CA VAL A 380 19.28 -0.22 9.43
C VAL A 380 20.01 0.63 8.37
N PRO A 381 21.31 0.40 8.14
CA PRO A 381 22.02 1.04 7.04
C PRO A 381 21.41 0.66 5.68
N PRO A 382 21.55 1.51 4.63
CA PRO A 382 21.10 1.15 3.29
C PRO A 382 21.85 -0.07 2.73
N LEU A 383 21.28 -0.61 1.66
CA LEU A 383 21.84 -1.65 0.81
C LEU A 383 23.34 -1.45 0.54
N GLY A 384 24.08 -2.56 0.58
CA GLY A 384 25.53 -2.60 0.35
C GLY A 384 26.42 -2.07 1.48
N ARG A 385 25.88 -1.47 2.57
CA ARG A 385 26.69 -0.94 3.67
C ARG A 385 26.53 -1.73 4.97
N ARG A 386 27.65 -2.29 5.47
CA ARG A 386 27.71 -2.98 6.78
C ARG A 386 27.68 -2.05 8.00
N GLN A 387 27.78 -0.73 7.81
CA GLN A 387 27.80 0.28 8.88
C GLN A 387 27.50 1.69 8.35
N TRP A 388 26.88 2.53 9.18
CA TRP A 388 26.79 3.98 8.96
C TRP A 388 28.17 4.64 9.12
N PRO A 389 28.51 5.69 8.35
CA PRO A 389 29.63 6.57 8.67
C PRO A 389 29.46 7.15 10.08
N ARG A 390 30.52 7.08 10.91
CA ARG A 390 30.48 7.46 12.33
C ARG A 390 29.96 8.89 12.59
N ALA A 391 30.18 9.81 11.63
CA ALA A 391 29.67 11.17 11.69
C ALA A 391 28.15 11.29 11.43
N MET A 392 27.59 10.52 10.48
CA MET A 392 26.17 10.60 10.10
C MET A 392 25.24 9.77 10.99
N GLY A 393 25.69 8.60 11.46
CA GLY A 393 24.78 7.58 12.02
C GLY A 393 23.84 8.05 13.13
N ARG A 394 24.32 8.87 14.08
CA ARG A 394 23.47 9.40 15.17
C ARG A 394 22.42 10.41 14.68
N TRP A 395 22.74 11.22 13.68
CA TRP A 395 21.82 12.22 13.14
C TRP A 395 20.81 11.59 12.18
N ALA A 396 21.25 10.67 11.33
CA ALA A 396 20.38 9.86 10.49
C ALA A 396 19.40 9.01 11.31
N TYR A 397 19.84 8.41 12.42
CA TYR A 397 18.97 7.69 13.35
C TYR A 397 17.93 8.60 14.00
N ARG A 398 18.32 9.74 14.57
CA ARG A 398 17.36 10.68 15.18
C ARG A 398 16.34 11.20 14.16
N THR A 399 16.77 11.44 12.93
CA THR A 399 15.89 11.91 11.85
C THR A 399 14.88 10.83 11.45
N MET A 400 15.31 9.58 11.25
CA MET A 400 14.42 8.45 10.96
C MET A 400 13.49 8.12 12.14
N ALA A 401 14.00 8.14 13.38
CA ALA A 401 13.18 7.91 14.56
C ALA A 401 12.08 8.98 14.73
N SER A 402 12.39 10.24 14.45
CA SER A 402 11.41 11.33 14.46
C SER A 402 10.39 11.20 13.33
N ALA A 403 10.82 10.80 12.12
CA ALA A 403 9.93 10.57 10.98
C ALA A 403 8.99 9.39 11.25
N MET A 404 9.52 8.28 11.79
CA MET A 404 8.72 7.11 12.14
C MET A 404 7.74 7.38 13.26
N HIS A 405 8.11 8.14 14.29
CA HIS A 405 7.17 8.51 15.34
C HIS A 405 6.02 9.40 14.84
N ALA A 406 6.26 10.23 13.81
CA ALA A 406 5.22 11.01 13.16
C ALA A 406 4.31 10.17 12.24
N ALA A 407 4.88 9.14 11.57
CA ALA A 407 4.12 8.24 10.69
C ALA A 407 3.32 7.18 11.47
N ASP A 408 3.93 6.59 12.50
CA ASP A 408 3.35 5.61 13.42
C ASP A 408 3.81 5.85 14.87
N PRO A 409 3.06 6.63 15.66
CA PRO A 409 3.34 6.84 17.08
C PRO A 409 2.98 5.63 17.96
N THR A 410 2.29 4.60 17.44
CA THR A 410 1.77 3.48 18.23
C THR A 410 2.81 2.37 18.47
N ARG A 411 3.97 2.45 17.82
CA ARG A 411 5.06 1.47 17.93
C ARG A 411 6.40 2.14 18.27
N PRO A 412 7.25 1.50 19.09
CA PRO A 412 8.58 2.00 19.39
C PRO A 412 9.52 1.87 18.17
N MET A 413 10.34 2.90 17.94
CA MET A 413 11.58 2.76 17.18
C MET A 413 12.67 2.22 18.11
N LEU A 414 13.13 0.99 17.85
CA LEU A 414 14.24 0.37 18.57
C LEU A 414 15.59 0.87 18.03
N PRO A 415 16.60 1.02 18.92
CA PRO A 415 17.93 1.39 18.48
C PRO A 415 18.55 0.32 17.56
N PRO A 416 19.50 0.70 16.69
CA PRO A 416 20.34 -0.27 16.00
C PRO A 416 21.15 -1.09 17.02
N ASP A 417 21.51 -2.31 16.66
CA ASP A 417 22.25 -3.19 17.56
C ASP A 417 23.59 -2.60 17.98
N ARG A 418 23.89 -2.72 19.28
CA ARG A 418 25.22 -2.45 19.81
C ARG A 418 26.13 -3.60 19.40
N ARG A 419 27.08 -3.32 18.51
CA ARG A 419 28.28 -4.16 18.32
C ARG A 419 29.31 -3.85 19.39
#